data_AF-A0A818L496-F1
#
_entry.id   AF-A0A818L496-F1
#
_cell.length_a   1.000
_cell.length_b   1.000
_cell.length_c   1.000
_cell.angle_alpha   90.00
_cell.angle_beta   90.00
_cell.angle_gamma   90.00
#
_symmetry.space_group_name_H-M   'P 1'
#
loop_
_entity.id
_entity.type
_entity.pdbx_description
1 polymer ?
#
loop_
_entity_poly.entity_id
_entity_poly.type
_entity_poly.pdbx_seq_one_letter_code
_entity_poly.pdbx_strand_id
1 'polypeptide(L)'
;MWVLIHTVVYFSLFILTAAINPHLYIERYRNSSKSILSSYTTANIILSSPHAGSDMPEDVPDRTIGGCRRANSTVCSFQFDDPCDDGVRCPVTTVQDFAMDDRFAEDVADQLNQTYAIIPFLVVAKWNRKKIDFNREMNEATFNHLEAIKSYRSYHDYLEEAIATIERKFHGQGLLLDVHQHAQGK
;
A
#
# COMPACT_ATOMS: atom_id res chain seq x y z
N MET A 1 -39.88 19.21 54.97
CA MET A 1 -38.69 18.43 54.57
C MET A 1 -38.86 18.09 53.09
N TRP A 2 -38.22 18.84 52.19
CA TRP A 2 -38.34 18.66 50.74
C TRP A 2 -37.05 18.03 50.23
N VAL A 3 -37.14 16.83 49.65
CA VAL A 3 -36.01 16.14 49.03
C VAL A 3 -35.97 16.55 47.55
N LEU A 4 -34.95 17.29 47.15
CA LEU A 4 -34.64 17.53 45.74
C LEU A 4 -33.98 16.28 45.17
N ILE A 5 -34.65 15.61 44.22
CA ILE A 5 -34.05 14.55 43.41
C ILE A 5 -33.35 15.24 42.23
N HIS A 6 -32.02 15.19 42.20
CA HIS A 6 -31.24 15.60 41.03
C HIS A 6 -31.13 14.41 40.08
N THR A 7 -31.93 14.41 39.02
CA THR A 7 -31.78 13.47 37.92
C THR A 7 -30.59 13.91 37.08
N VAL A 8 -29.44 13.26 37.25
CA VAL A 8 -28.28 13.44 36.37
C VAL A 8 -28.58 12.70 35.07
N VAL A 9 -28.86 13.45 34.00
CA VAL A 9 -29.00 12.90 32.66
C VAL A 9 -27.59 12.74 32.07
N TYR A 10 -27.11 11.51 32.01
CA TYR A 10 -25.90 11.19 31.24
C TYR A 10 -26.24 11.26 29.76
N PHE A 11 -25.80 12.34 29.09
CA PHE A 11 -25.70 12.35 27.63
C PHE A 11 -24.51 11.48 27.25
N SER A 12 -24.77 10.20 26.98
CA SER A 12 -23.82 9.36 26.27
C SER A 12 -23.64 9.95 24.88
N LEU A 13 -22.57 10.71 24.68
CA LEU A 13 -22.15 11.14 23.35
C LEU A 13 -21.76 9.87 22.60
N PHE A 14 -22.69 9.31 21.83
CA PHE A 14 -22.36 8.32 20.82
C PHE A 14 -21.46 9.02 19.81
N ILE A 15 -20.15 8.87 19.98
CA ILE A 15 -19.20 9.18 18.92
C ILE A 15 -19.52 8.16 17.84
N LEU A 16 -20.27 8.59 16.84
CA LEU A 16 -20.49 7.83 15.62
C LEU A 16 -19.09 7.57 15.06
N THR A 17 -18.62 6.33 15.11
CA THR A 17 -17.30 5.95 14.60
C THR A 17 -17.33 6.09 13.08
N ALA A 18 -16.97 7.27 12.59
CA ALA A 18 -16.84 7.52 11.17
C ALA A 18 -15.47 6.99 10.72
N ALA A 19 -15.39 5.67 10.51
CA ALA A 19 -14.42 5.12 9.57
C ALA A 19 -14.49 5.93 8.26
N ILE A 20 -13.37 6.08 7.57
CA ILE A 20 -13.36 6.76 6.27
C ILE A 20 -14.40 6.08 5.40
N ASN A 21 -15.32 6.88 4.88
CA ASN A 21 -16.46 6.34 4.15
C ASN A 21 -15.94 5.47 2.98
N PRO A 22 -16.39 4.21 2.83
CA PRO A 22 -15.92 3.32 1.77
C PRO A 22 -16.01 3.94 0.36
N HIS A 23 -16.94 4.87 0.14
CA HIS A 23 -17.07 5.62 -1.11
C HIS A 23 -15.87 6.53 -1.46
N LEU A 24 -14.99 6.81 -0.49
CA LEU A 24 -13.77 7.58 -0.68
C LEU A 24 -12.63 6.73 -1.26
N TYR A 25 -12.73 5.41 -1.14
CA TYR A 25 -11.78 4.49 -1.72
C TYR A 25 -12.09 4.27 -3.21
N ILE A 26 -11.02 4.23 -4.00
CA ILE A 26 -11.05 3.80 -5.39
C ILE A 26 -10.16 2.58 -5.55
N GLU A 27 -10.72 1.54 -6.16
CA GLU A 27 -9.96 0.39 -6.63
C GLU A 27 -9.26 0.76 -7.93
N ARG A 28 -7.98 0.44 -8.01
CA ARG A 28 -7.12 0.80 -9.14
C ARG A 28 -7.01 -0.35 -10.14
N TYR A 29 -6.01 -0.30 -11.03
CA TYR A 29 -5.84 -1.25 -12.13
C TYR A 29 -6.11 -2.70 -11.68
N ARG A 30 -7.17 -3.30 -12.21
CA ARG A 30 -7.59 -4.68 -11.91
C ARG A 30 -7.64 -4.99 -10.40
N ASN A 31 -8.10 -4.03 -9.60
CA ASN A 31 -8.21 -4.18 -8.15
C ASN A 31 -6.87 -4.54 -7.47
N SER A 32 -5.74 -4.18 -8.11
CA SER A 32 -4.39 -4.55 -7.63
C SER A 32 -3.86 -3.63 -6.55
N SER A 33 -4.49 -2.48 -6.38
CA SER A 33 -4.30 -1.56 -5.26
C SER A 33 -5.58 -0.77 -5.04
N LYS A 34 -5.73 -0.22 -3.85
CA LYS A 34 -6.78 0.73 -3.50
C LYS A 34 -6.17 2.00 -2.95
N SER A 35 -6.88 3.11 -3.09
CA SER A 35 -6.44 4.40 -2.55
C SER A 35 -7.58 5.29 -2.16
N ILE A 36 -7.34 6.27 -1.27
CA ILE A 36 -8.30 7.36 -1.04
C ILE A 36 -8.21 8.36 -2.20
N LEU A 37 -9.33 8.82 -2.73
CA LEU A 37 -9.35 9.85 -3.76
C LEU A 37 -8.68 11.16 -3.28
N SER A 38 -7.66 11.64 -4.02
CA SER A 38 -6.86 12.84 -3.68
C SER A 38 -7.67 14.12 -3.47
N SER A 39 -8.89 14.19 -4.02
CA SER A 39 -9.80 15.31 -3.83
C SER A 39 -10.36 15.42 -2.41
N TYR A 40 -10.33 14.33 -1.64
CA TYR A 40 -10.87 14.27 -0.28
C TYR A 40 -9.78 14.32 0.80
N THR A 41 -8.51 14.29 0.42
CA THR A 41 -7.40 14.36 1.37
C THR A 41 -7.24 15.78 1.89
N THR A 42 -6.97 15.91 3.19
CA THR A 42 -6.90 17.20 3.91
C THR A 42 -5.56 17.43 4.59
N ALA A 43 -4.69 16.42 4.64
CA ALA A 43 -3.37 16.50 5.25
C ALA A 43 -2.24 16.22 4.26
N ASN A 44 -1.06 16.77 4.53
CA ASN A 44 0.19 16.54 3.80
C ASN A 44 0.92 15.26 4.26
N ILE A 45 0.15 14.20 4.51
CA ILE A 45 0.65 12.89 4.95
C ILE A 45 0.25 11.87 3.88
N ILE A 46 1.23 11.10 3.39
CA ILE A 46 1.04 9.96 2.51
C ILE A 46 1.31 8.69 3.30
N LEU A 47 0.33 7.81 3.37
CA LEU A 47 0.47 6.46 3.87
C LEU A 47 0.56 5.51 2.67
N SER A 48 1.64 4.75 2.55
CA SER A 48 1.76 3.68 1.57
C SER A 48 1.90 2.35 2.27
N SER A 49 1.25 1.31 1.76
CA SER A 49 1.53 -0.07 2.16
C SER A 49 1.68 -0.96 0.92
N PRO A 50 2.92 -1.18 0.46
CA PRO A 50 3.20 -1.88 -0.79
C PRO A 50 3.03 -3.41 -0.69
N HIS A 51 2.94 -3.97 0.52
CA HIS A 51 2.88 -5.42 0.75
C HIS A 51 1.68 -5.88 1.60
N ALA A 52 0.64 -5.05 1.71
CA ALA A 52 -0.54 -5.37 2.53
C ALA A 52 -1.39 -6.51 1.98
N GLY A 53 -1.48 -6.67 0.65
CA GLY A 53 -2.47 -7.54 0.03
C GLY A 53 -2.01 -8.94 -0.31
N SER A 54 -2.93 -9.90 -0.25
CA SER A 54 -2.68 -11.32 -0.48
C SER A 54 -3.23 -11.86 -1.80
N ASP A 55 -3.83 -11.01 -2.66
CA ASP A 55 -4.44 -11.43 -3.93
C ASP A 55 -3.39 -12.03 -4.90
N MET A 56 -3.75 -13.15 -5.52
CA MET A 56 -2.88 -13.91 -6.44
C MET A 56 -3.57 -14.10 -7.80
N PRO A 57 -3.57 -13.10 -8.70
CA PRO A 57 -4.06 -13.28 -10.07
C PRO A 57 -3.39 -14.49 -10.75
N GLU A 58 -4.21 -15.40 -11.31
CA GLU A 58 -3.75 -16.67 -11.89
C GLU A 58 -2.89 -16.47 -13.14
N ASP A 59 -3.16 -15.43 -13.92
CA ASP A 59 -2.51 -15.11 -15.19
C ASP A 59 -1.23 -14.27 -15.03
N VAL A 60 -0.85 -13.91 -13.80
CA VAL A 60 0.44 -13.27 -13.51
C VAL A 60 1.34 -14.31 -12.85
N PRO A 61 2.50 -14.67 -13.45
CA PRO A 61 3.37 -15.67 -12.85
C PRO A 61 4.00 -15.21 -11.52
N ASP A 62 4.43 -16.17 -10.71
CA ASP A 62 5.13 -15.87 -9.45
C ASP A 62 6.61 -15.55 -9.71
N ARG A 63 7.12 -14.52 -9.05
CA ARG A 63 8.52 -14.07 -9.17
C ARG A 63 9.52 -14.95 -8.41
N THR A 64 9.16 -16.17 -8.04
CA THR A 64 9.92 -17.02 -7.08
C THR A 64 11.31 -17.42 -7.57
N ILE A 65 11.54 -17.47 -8.88
CA ILE A 65 12.82 -17.90 -9.47
C ILE A 65 13.95 -16.86 -9.34
N GLY A 66 13.61 -15.61 -9.01
CA GLY A 66 14.59 -14.53 -8.91
C GLY A 66 15.13 -14.04 -10.25
N GLY A 67 16.12 -13.14 -10.18
CA GLY A 67 16.81 -12.62 -11.36
C GLY A 67 18.00 -13.48 -11.78
N CYS A 68 18.69 -13.05 -12.83
CA CYS A 68 19.95 -13.62 -13.28
C CYS A 68 21.01 -12.53 -13.42
N ARG A 69 22.16 -12.71 -12.75
CA ARG A 69 23.36 -11.92 -12.97
C ARG A 69 24.33 -12.70 -13.84
N ARG A 70 24.40 -12.31 -15.12
CA ARG A 70 25.27 -12.93 -16.14
C ARG A 70 26.74 -12.63 -15.87
N ALA A 71 27.63 -13.51 -16.34
CA ALA A 71 29.08 -13.40 -16.12
C ALA A 71 29.68 -12.04 -16.52
N ASN A 72 29.14 -11.40 -17.56
CA ASN A 72 29.59 -10.11 -18.08
C ASN A 72 28.80 -8.91 -17.53
N SER A 73 28.00 -9.09 -16.48
CA SER A 73 27.16 -8.05 -15.88
C SER A 73 27.36 -7.99 -14.37
N THR A 74 27.36 -6.77 -13.82
CA THR A 74 27.29 -6.53 -12.37
C THR A 74 25.85 -6.41 -11.87
N VAL A 75 24.88 -6.23 -12.78
CA VAL A 75 23.47 -5.99 -12.48
C VAL A 75 22.64 -7.23 -12.83
N CYS A 76 21.64 -7.51 -12.01
CA CYS A 76 20.67 -8.58 -12.26
C CYS A 76 19.65 -8.15 -13.32
N SER A 77 19.38 -9.04 -14.28
CA SER A 77 18.20 -8.95 -15.14
C SER A 77 17.08 -9.81 -14.58
N PHE A 78 15.84 -9.35 -14.72
CA PHE A 78 14.66 -10.03 -14.19
C PHE A 78 13.70 -10.34 -15.32
N GLN A 79 13.48 -11.62 -15.58
CA GLN A 79 12.61 -12.13 -16.61
C GLN A 79 11.96 -13.41 -16.10
N PHE A 80 10.70 -13.62 -16.47
CA PHE A 80 10.08 -14.93 -16.30
C PHE A 80 10.76 -15.95 -17.19
N ASP A 81 10.83 -17.19 -16.72
CA ASP A 81 11.38 -18.34 -17.43
C ASP A 81 12.85 -18.21 -17.88
N ASP A 82 13.62 -17.25 -17.35
CA ASP A 82 15.07 -17.20 -17.57
C ASP A 82 15.74 -18.36 -16.83
N PRO A 83 16.37 -19.34 -17.51
CA PRO A 83 17.01 -20.48 -16.86
C PRO A 83 18.29 -20.08 -16.10
N CYS A 84 18.89 -18.94 -16.45
CA CYS A 84 20.13 -18.44 -15.86
C CYS A 84 21.30 -19.43 -15.93
N ASP A 85 21.38 -20.24 -16.99
CA ASP A 85 22.46 -21.21 -17.19
C ASP A 85 23.83 -20.53 -17.42
N ASP A 86 23.82 -19.25 -17.82
CA ASP A 86 24.98 -18.41 -18.13
C ASP A 86 25.32 -17.40 -17.00
N GLY A 87 24.77 -17.60 -15.80
CA GLY A 87 24.89 -16.63 -14.71
C GLY A 87 24.69 -17.20 -13.32
N VAL A 88 24.51 -16.28 -12.37
CA VAL A 88 24.23 -16.58 -10.97
C VAL A 88 22.86 -16.02 -10.61
N ARG A 89 22.02 -16.83 -9.96
CA ARG A 89 20.69 -16.41 -9.51
C ARG A 89 20.77 -15.23 -8.53
N CYS A 90 19.95 -14.22 -8.78
CA CYS A 90 19.75 -13.11 -7.87
C CYS A 90 18.52 -13.40 -7.00
N PRO A 91 18.67 -13.43 -5.67
CA PRO A 91 17.54 -13.69 -4.79
C PRO A 91 16.53 -12.55 -4.87
N VAL A 92 15.26 -12.89 -4.70
CA VAL A 92 14.18 -11.92 -4.50
C VAL A 92 13.38 -12.31 -3.28
N THR A 93 12.83 -11.33 -2.59
CA THR A 93 11.91 -11.59 -1.48
C THR A 93 10.50 -11.76 -2.03
N THR A 94 9.89 -12.89 -1.69
CA THR A 94 8.49 -13.20 -1.99
C THR A 94 7.65 -13.39 -0.73
N VAL A 95 8.29 -13.31 0.43
CA VAL A 95 7.61 -13.31 1.72
C VAL A 95 6.91 -11.97 1.87
N GLN A 96 5.60 -12.03 2.02
CA GLN A 96 4.77 -10.89 2.33
C GLN A 96 4.96 -10.50 3.80
N ASP A 97 4.74 -9.23 4.10
CA ASP A 97 4.82 -8.68 5.45
C ASP A 97 3.90 -9.42 6.44
N PHE A 98 2.78 -9.94 5.93
CA PHE A 98 1.79 -10.75 6.66
C PHE A 98 1.45 -12.04 5.92
N ALA A 99 0.86 -13.00 6.64
CA ALA A 99 0.31 -14.22 6.05
C ALA A 99 -1.01 -14.00 5.30
N MET A 100 -1.69 -12.87 5.50
CA MET A 100 -3.00 -12.51 4.95
C MET A 100 -3.06 -11.00 4.68
N ASP A 101 -4.21 -10.50 4.22
CA ASP A 101 -4.45 -9.07 4.03
C ASP A 101 -4.23 -8.26 5.31
N ASP A 102 -3.43 -7.19 5.23
CA ASP A 102 -3.20 -6.21 6.28
C ASP A 102 -3.96 -4.91 6.05
N ARG A 103 -4.64 -4.45 7.10
CA ARG A 103 -5.40 -3.20 7.10
C ARG A 103 -4.76 -2.10 7.93
N PHE A 104 -3.58 -2.31 8.50
CA PHE A 104 -2.97 -1.35 9.43
C PHE A 104 -2.88 0.07 8.88
N ALA A 105 -2.47 0.25 7.62
CA ALA A 105 -2.41 1.59 7.01
C ALA A 105 -3.80 2.25 6.85
N GLU A 106 -4.85 1.45 6.59
CA GLU A 106 -6.24 1.94 6.57
C GLU A 106 -6.70 2.31 7.97
N ASP A 107 -6.40 1.48 8.97
CA ASP A 107 -6.79 1.71 10.36
C ASP A 107 -6.10 2.99 10.92
N VAL A 108 -4.86 3.27 10.51
CA VAL A 108 -4.18 4.53 10.81
C VAL A 108 -4.92 5.70 10.15
N ALA A 109 -5.30 5.59 8.88
CA ALA A 109 -6.06 6.64 8.19
C ALA A 109 -7.43 6.88 8.87
N ASP A 110 -8.13 5.81 9.23
CA ASP A 110 -9.40 5.85 9.97
C ASP A 110 -9.21 6.54 11.32
N GLN A 111 -8.17 6.21 12.07
CA GLN A 111 -7.89 6.83 13.37
C GLN A 111 -7.54 8.31 13.25
N LEU A 112 -6.77 8.70 12.23
CA LEU A 112 -6.45 10.10 11.97
C LEU A 112 -7.72 10.92 11.66
N ASN A 113 -8.62 10.36 10.86
CA ASN A 113 -9.89 11.01 10.56
C ASN A 113 -10.79 11.09 11.80
N GLN A 114 -10.90 10.02 12.58
CA GLN A 114 -11.73 9.97 13.78
C GLN A 114 -11.24 10.92 14.88
N THR A 115 -9.92 11.02 15.07
CA THR A 115 -9.33 11.79 16.17
C THR A 115 -9.16 13.26 15.83
N TYR A 116 -8.78 13.55 14.58
CA TYR A 116 -8.33 14.88 14.17
C TYR A 116 -9.13 15.46 13.00
N ALA A 117 -10.12 14.74 12.47
CA ALA A 117 -10.85 15.12 11.25
C ALA A 117 -9.92 15.36 10.05
N ILE A 118 -8.79 14.64 9.99
CA ILE A 118 -7.84 14.71 8.88
C ILE A 118 -7.88 13.43 8.05
N ILE A 119 -7.83 13.58 6.73
CA ILE A 119 -7.82 12.48 5.77
C ILE A 119 -6.46 12.51 5.08
N PRO A 120 -5.56 11.53 5.33
CA PRO A 120 -4.28 11.44 4.63
C PRO A 120 -4.48 10.93 3.20
N PHE A 121 -3.45 11.07 2.36
CA PHE A 121 -3.33 10.22 1.18
C PHE A 121 -3.05 8.79 1.62
N LEU A 122 -3.64 7.81 0.95
CA LEU A 122 -3.49 6.40 1.28
C LEU A 122 -3.43 5.59 0.00
N VAL A 123 -2.44 4.71 -0.13
CA VAL A 123 -2.40 3.67 -1.16
C VAL A 123 -1.94 2.34 -0.57
N VAL A 124 -2.75 1.32 -0.84
CA VAL A 124 -2.56 -0.03 -0.30
C VAL A 124 -2.53 -0.99 -1.47
N ALA A 125 -1.43 -1.74 -1.60
CA ALA A 125 -1.32 -2.83 -2.55
C ALA A 125 -2.23 -3.98 -2.13
N LYS A 126 -2.93 -4.57 -3.10
CA LYS A 126 -3.84 -5.72 -2.90
C LYS A 126 -3.26 -7.01 -3.44
N TRP A 127 -2.41 -6.94 -4.46
CA TRP A 127 -1.71 -8.11 -4.98
C TRP A 127 -0.53 -8.51 -4.08
N ASN A 128 -0.35 -9.82 -3.95
CA ASN A 128 0.71 -10.42 -3.15
C ASN A 128 2.12 -10.04 -3.66
N ARG A 129 3.04 -9.89 -2.71
CA ARG A 129 4.50 -9.76 -2.95
C ARG A 129 5.16 -11.00 -3.57
N LYS A 130 4.42 -12.01 -4.01
CA LYS A 130 4.87 -13.03 -4.97
C LYS A 130 4.64 -12.61 -6.43
N LYS A 131 3.60 -11.83 -6.70
CA LYS A 131 3.17 -11.40 -8.03
C LYS A 131 3.85 -10.10 -8.45
N ILE A 132 3.83 -9.11 -7.56
CA ILE A 132 4.45 -7.79 -7.78
C ILE A 132 5.04 -7.21 -6.48
N ASP A 133 6.27 -6.72 -6.52
CA ASP A 133 6.91 -6.08 -5.36
C ASP A 133 6.90 -4.57 -5.60
N PHE A 134 5.89 -3.89 -5.07
CA PHE A 134 5.71 -2.44 -5.24
C PHE A 134 6.81 -1.62 -4.53
N ASN A 135 7.70 -2.25 -3.75
CA ASN A 135 8.86 -1.60 -3.12
C ASN A 135 10.19 -2.04 -3.76
N ARG A 136 10.16 -2.28 -5.07
CA ARG A 136 11.33 -2.53 -5.93
C ARG A 136 11.26 -1.70 -7.20
N GLU A 137 12.41 -1.56 -7.85
CA GLU A 137 12.48 -1.00 -9.20
C GLU A 137 11.64 -1.83 -10.17
N MET A 138 10.99 -1.17 -11.13
CA MET A 138 9.95 -1.77 -11.99
C MET A 138 10.36 -3.12 -12.61
N ASN A 139 11.60 -3.24 -13.10
CA ASN A 139 12.07 -4.47 -13.73
C ASN A 139 12.15 -5.64 -12.73
N GLU A 140 12.68 -5.41 -11.53
CA GLU A 140 12.71 -6.41 -10.45
C GLU A 140 11.31 -6.68 -9.90
N ALA A 141 10.51 -5.62 -9.74
CA ALA A 141 9.16 -5.69 -9.21
C ALA A 141 8.22 -6.55 -10.05
N THR A 142 8.40 -6.53 -11.37
CA THR A 142 7.41 -7.05 -12.34
C THR A 142 7.94 -8.17 -13.21
N PHE A 143 9.27 -8.40 -13.22
CA PHE A 143 9.94 -9.31 -14.16
C PHE A 143 9.52 -9.03 -15.62
N ASN A 144 9.23 -7.76 -15.91
CA ASN A 144 8.77 -7.25 -17.19
C ASN A 144 7.42 -7.81 -17.70
N HIS A 145 6.61 -8.44 -16.84
CA HIS A 145 5.29 -8.92 -17.24
C HIS A 145 4.30 -7.75 -17.41
N LEU A 146 3.59 -7.73 -18.54
CA LEU A 146 2.74 -6.62 -18.95
C LEU A 146 1.70 -6.22 -17.90
N GLU A 147 0.99 -7.20 -17.32
CA GLU A 147 -0.05 -6.93 -16.32
C GLU A 147 0.54 -6.48 -14.99
N ALA A 148 1.73 -6.96 -14.64
CA ALA A 148 2.44 -6.52 -13.45
C ALA A 148 2.96 -5.08 -13.63
N ILE A 149 3.47 -4.72 -14.82
CA ILE A 149 3.87 -3.33 -15.14
C ILE A 149 2.68 -2.37 -15.01
N LYS A 150 1.51 -2.74 -15.53
CA LYS A 150 0.31 -1.88 -15.43
C LYS A 150 -0.14 -1.71 -13.97
N SER A 151 -0.10 -2.79 -13.18
CA SER A 151 -0.39 -2.74 -11.75
C SER A 151 0.61 -1.85 -11.00
N TYR A 152 1.92 -2.05 -11.25
CA TYR A 152 3.02 -1.25 -10.69
C TYR A 152 2.80 0.23 -10.94
N ARG A 153 2.64 0.62 -12.21
CA ARG A 153 2.39 2.01 -12.60
C ARG A 153 1.15 2.54 -11.93
N SER A 154 0.05 1.80 -11.93
CA SER A 154 -1.19 2.25 -11.29
C SER A 154 -1.04 2.56 -9.78
N TYR A 155 -0.16 1.86 -9.07
CA TYR A 155 0.19 2.14 -7.67
C TYR A 155 1.08 3.38 -7.56
N HIS A 156 2.16 3.44 -8.34
CA HIS A 156 3.14 4.54 -8.29
C HIS A 156 2.61 5.86 -8.86
N ASP A 157 1.77 5.84 -9.89
CA ASP A 157 1.10 7.01 -10.46
C ASP A 157 0.27 7.74 -9.39
N TYR A 158 -0.33 7.01 -8.43
CA TYR A 158 -1.01 7.64 -7.31
C TYR A 158 -0.07 8.27 -6.30
N LEU A 159 1.06 7.62 -6.00
CA LEU A 159 2.08 8.23 -5.14
C LEU A 159 2.59 9.53 -5.76
N GLU A 160 2.85 9.54 -7.07
CA GLU A 160 3.22 10.73 -7.82
C GLU A 160 2.10 11.79 -7.78
N GLU A 161 0.84 11.40 -7.95
CA GLU A 161 -0.32 12.30 -7.83
C GLU A 161 -0.41 12.94 -6.44
N ALA A 162 -0.19 12.15 -5.39
CA ALA A 162 -0.21 12.58 -4.00
C ALA A 162 0.94 13.55 -3.71
N ILE A 163 2.17 13.21 -4.13
CA ILE A 163 3.36 14.06 -4.01
C ILE A 163 3.14 15.39 -4.73
N ALA A 164 2.70 15.36 -5.99
CA ALA A 164 2.45 16.56 -6.77
C ALA A 164 1.33 17.42 -6.15
N THR A 165 0.34 16.80 -5.50
CA THR A 165 -0.69 17.52 -4.76
C THR A 165 -0.11 18.19 -3.51
N ILE A 166 0.79 17.53 -2.80
CA ILE A 166 1.51 18.10 -1.65
C ILE A 166 2.38 19.29 -2.07
N GLU A 167 3.13 19.17 -3.15
CA GLU A 167 3.96 20.24 -3.71
C GLU A 167 3.13 21.50 -4.00
N ARG A 168 1.95 21.32 -4.63
CA ARG A 168 1.06 22.43 -4.98
C ARG A 168 0.32 23.03 -3.79
N LYS A 169 -0.22 22.21 -2.89
CA LYS A 169 -1.15 22.66 -1.82
C LYS A 169 -0.46 22.98 -0.51
N PHE A 170 0.70 22.39 -0.24
CA PHE A 170 1.38 22.44 1.06
C PHE A 170 2.82 22.93 0.93
N HIS A 171 3.11 23.76 -0.08
CA HIS A 171 4.41 24.40 -0.28
C HIS A 171 5.59 23.41 -0.34
N GLY A 172 5.37 22.22 -0.88
CA GLY A 172 6.41 21.17 -0.94
C GLY A 172 6.73 20.49 0.39
N GLN A 173 5.97 20.77 1.45
CA GLN A 173 6.19 20.17 2.77
C GLN A 173 5.19 19.04 2.99
N GLY A 174 5.70 17.82 3.14
CA GLY A 174 4.88 16.66 3.48
C GLY A 174 5.70 15.51 4.03
N LEU A 175 4.99 14.48 4.49
CA LEU A 175 5.56 13.28 5.09
C LEU A 175 5.01 12.06 4.36
N LEU A 176 5.90 11.23 3.81
CA LEU A 176 5.56 9.90 3.30
C LEU A 176 5.98 8.86 4.34
N LEU A 177 5.02 8.03 4.75
CA LEU A 177 5.22 6.89 5.64
C LEU A 177 4.96 5.62 4.87
N ASP A 178 6.03 4.88 4.59
CA ASP A 178 5.95 3.58 3.92
C ASP A 178 5.85 2.47 4.98
N VAL A 179 4.64 1.92 5.08
CA VAL A 179 4.22 0.99 6.13
C VAL A 179 4.55 -0.43 5.70
N HIS A 180 5.49 -1.02 6.43
CA HIS A 180 5.86 -2.43 6.31
C HIS A 180 5.72 -3.14 7.64
N GLN A 181 5.69 -4.46 7.59
CA GLN A 181 6.02 -5.32 8.72
C GLN A 181 7.15 -6.28 8.37
N HIS A 182 7.88 -6.69 9.41
CA HIS A 182 8.91 -7.72 9.25
C HIS A 182 8.32 -9.07 9.62
N ALA A 183 8.35 -10.01 8.67
CA ALA A 183 8.05 -11.40 8.98
C ALA A 183 9.00 -11.89 10.07
N GLN A 184 8.53 -12.02 11.31
CA GLN A 184 9.27 -12.75 12.32
C GLN A 184 9.22 -14.22 11.94
N GLY A 185 10.40 -14.82 11.73
CA GLY A 185 10.54 -16.24 11.44
C GLY A 185 9.72 -17.05 12.45
N LYS A 186 8.91 -17.97 11.93
CA LYS A 186 8.33 -19.03 12.75
C LYS A 186 9.43 -19.93 13.30
#